data_AF-A0A2D6FC40-F1
#
_entry.id   AF-A0A2D6FC40-F1
#
_cell.length_a   1.000
_cell.length_b   1.000
_cell.length_c   1.000
_cell.angle_alpha   90.00
_cell.angle_beta   90.00
_cell.angle_gamma   90.00
#
_symmetry.space_group_name_H-M   'P 1'
#
loop_
_entity.id
_entity.type
_entity.pdbx_description
1 polymer ?
#
loop_
_entity_poly.entity_id
_entity_poly.type
_entity_poly.pdbx_seq_one_letter_code
_entity_poly.pdbx_strand_id
1 'polypeptide(L)'
;MPTRSTLYRLSSAVELITGITLLLLPSVVVPLLFNAASSAAAEALMQLYGLALIGLGVACWESPCALPAKRGLLVYNSSAAVFLIILGSQELSGGAAVWAGALIHLALGALMIRDQTSHASG
;
A
#
# COMPACT_ATOMS: atom_id res chain seq x y z
N MET A 1 -10.79 16.32 -9.85
CA MET A 1 -9.43 15.78 -9.62
C MET A 1 -9.02 16.18 -8.20
N PRO A 2 -8.62 15.24 -7.33
CA PRO A 2 -8.08 15.63 -6.02
C PRO A 2 -6.89 16.57 -6.25
N THR A 3 -6.75 17.61 -5.43
CA THR A 3 -5.58 18.48 -5.53
C THR A 3 -4.33 17.65 -5.22
N ARG A 4 -3.16 18.05 -5.74
CA ARG A 4 -1.91 17.28 -5.61
C ARG A 4 -1.62 16.88 -4.15
N SER A 5 -1.90 17.76 -3.19
CA SER A 5 -1.78 17.48 -1.76
C SER A 5 -2.76 16.40 -1.28
N THR A 6 -4.00 16.41 -1.77
CA THR A 6 -5.04 15.44 -1.40
C THR A 6 -4.70 14.02 -1.83
N LEU A 7 -4.07 13.81 -3.00
CA LEU A 7 -3.69 12.46 -3.46
C LEU A 7 -2.71 11.77 -2.49
N TYR A 8 -1.62 12.45 -2.15
CA TYR A 8 -0.61 11.86 -1.26
C TYR A 8 -1.14 11.71 0.17
N ARG A 9 -1.95 12.65 0.67
CA ARG A 9 -2.60 12.49 1.99
C ARG A 9 -3.56 11.31 2.03
N LEU A 10 -4.33 11.10 0.96
CA LEU A 10 -5.22 9.94 0.85
C LEU A 10 -4.43 8.64 0.85
N SER A 11 -3.37 8.55 0.04
CA SER A 11 -2.53 7.35 0.02
C SER A 11 -1.84 7.12 1.36
N SER A 12 -1.26 8.15 2.00
CA SER A 12 -0.68 8.04 3.34
C SER A 12 -1.70 7.51 4.37
N ALA A 13 -2.95 7.95 4.30
CA ALA A 13 -4.01 7.45 5.17
C ALA A 13 -4.34 5.98 4.91
N VAL A 14 -4.40 5.57 3.63
CA VAL A 14 -4.61 4.16 3.25
C VAL A 14 -3.47 3.29 3.79
N GLU A 15 -2.21 3.71 3.64
CA GLU A 15 -1.07 2.95 4.15
C GLU A 15 -1.03 2.89 5.68
N LEU A 16 -1.39 3.98 6.37
CA LEU A 16 -1.49 4.00 7.83
C LEU A 16 -2.55 3.01 8.33
N ILE A 17 -3.74 3.04 7.75
CA ILE A 17 -4.85 2.16 8.14
C ILE A 17 -4.47 0.70 7.86
N THR A 18 -3.87 0.44 6.70
CA THR A 18 -3.40 -0.90 6.32
C THR A 18 -2.31 -1.38 7.27
N GLY A 19 -1.32 -0.53 7.57
CA GLY A 19 -0.22 -0.83 8.47
C GLY A 19 -0.68 -1.13 9.90
N ILE A 20 -1.63 -0.34 10.42
CA ILE A 20 -2.25 -0.58 11.74
C ILE A 20 -3.01 -1.91 11.73
N THR A 21 -3.75 -2.20 10.65
CA THR A 21 -4.51 -3.45 10.52
C THR A 21 -3.58 -4.67 10.49
N LEU A 22 -2.48 -4.60 9.73
CA LEU A 22 -1.44 -5.63 9.69
C LEU A 22 -0.76 -5.84 11.05
N LEU A 23 -0.53 -4.76 11.79
CA LEU A 23 0.11 -4.80 13.10
C LEU A 23 -0.79 -5.44 14.17
N LEU A 24 -2.07 -5.07 14.19
CA LEU A 24 -3.00 -5.44 15.26
C LEU A 24 -3.78 -6.73 14.97
N LEU A 25 -4.08 -7.00 13.69
CA LEU A 25 -4.94 -8.11 13.28
C LEU A 25 -4.25 -9.06 12.27
N PRO A 26 -2.98 -9.46 12.48
CA PRO A 26 -2.26 -10.27 11.49
C PRO A 26 -2.93 -11.63 11.25
N SER A 27 -3.50 -12.25 12.28
CA SER A 27 -4.21 -13.53 12.19
C SER A 27 -5.48 -13.49 11.32
N VAL A 28 -6.03 -12.29 11.08
CA VAL A 28 -7.14 -12.05 10.15
C VAL A 28 -6.61 -11.74 8.76
N VAL A 29 -5.57 -10.92 8.65
CA VAL A 29 -5.05 -10.46 7.35
C VAL A 29 -4.32 -11.58 6.59
N VAL A 30 -3.58 -12.46 7.28
CA VAL A 30 -2.89 -13.60 6.64
C VAL A 30 -3.86 -14.46 5.83
N PRO A 31 -4.93 -15.05 6.39
CA PRO A 31 -5.87 -15.88 5.62
C PRO A 31 -6.67 -15.07 4.58
N LEU A 32 -6.82 -13.76 4.78
CA LEU A 32 -7.54 -12.88 3.86
C LEU A 32 -6.73 -12.57 2.58
N LEU A 33 -5.40 -12.49 2.70
CA LEU A 33 -4.51 -12.24 1.56
C LEU A 33 -3.96 -13.53 0.96
N PHE A 34 -3.69 -14.51 1.82
CA PHE A 34 -3.11 -15.79 1.46
C PHE A 34 -4.12 -16.85 1.85
N ASN A 35 -4.57 -17.70 0.92
CA ASN A 35 -5.50 -18.80 1.15
C ASN A 35 -4.84 -19.92 1.99
N ALA A 36 -4.40 -19.57 3.19
CA ALA A 36 -3.54 -20.33 4.08
C ALA A 36 -3.83 -19.96 5.53
N ALA A 37 -3.65 -20.94 6.42
CA ALA A 37 -3.77 -20.69 7.85
C ALA A 37 -2.67 -19.76 8.36
N SER A 38 -3.01 -18.95 9.37
CA SER A 38 -2.02 -18.10 10.04
C SER A 38 -1.01 -18.96 10.82
N SER A 39 0.26 -18.55 10.77
CA SER A 39 1.34 -19.11 11.58
C SER A 39 2.06 -17.99 12.32
N ALA A 40 2.70 -18.30 13.46
CA ALA A 40 3.40 -17.28 14.24
C ALA A 40 4.45 -16.50 13.42
N ALA A 41 5.14 -17.18 12.49
CA ALA A 41 6.10 -16.53 11.59
C ALA A 41 5.41 -15.60 10.58
N ALA A 42 4.29 -16.03 9.99
CA ALA A 42 3.51 -15.19 9.08
C ALA A 42 2.95 -13.94 9.79
N GLU A 43 2.47 -14.10 11.03
CA GLU A 43 1.98 -12.98 11.83
C GLU A 43 3.08 -11.96 12.15
N ALA A 44 4.25 -12.44 12.59
CA ALA A 44 5.40 -11.57 12.84
C ALA A 44 5.85 -10.81 11.58
N LEU A 45 5.82 -11.46 10.40
CA LEU A 45 6.11 -10.81 9.13
C LEU A 45 5.05 -9.75 8.77
N MET A 46 3.76 -10.03 8.98
CA MET A 46 2.71 -9.02 8.77
C MET A 46 2.87 -7.82 9.69
N GLN A 47 3.20 -8.04 10.96
CA GLN A 47 3.43 -6.96 11.91
C GLN A 47 4.62 -6.10 11.51
N LEU A 48 5.73 -6.73 11.13
CA LEU A 48 6.92 -6.03 10.64
C LEU A 48 6.60 -5.20 9.38
N TYR A 49 5.85 -5.78 8.46
CA TYR A 49 5.38 -5.07 7.27
C TYR A 49 4.46 -3.89 7.64
N GLY A 50 3.54 -4.09 8.60
CA GLY A 50 2.66 -3.05 9.11
C GLY A 50 3.41 -1.86 9.70
N LEU A 51 4.47 -2.11 10.47
CA LEU A 51 5.37 -1.05 10.99
C LEU A 51 6.04 -0.26 9.86
N ALA A 52 6.46 -0.94 8.79
CA ALA A 52 7.04 -0.27 7.63
C ALA A 52 6.02 0.65 6.93
N LEU A 53 4.76 0.21 6.78
CA LEU A 53 3.69 1.02 6.19
C LEU A 53 3.33 2.23 7.06
N ILE A 54 3.31 2.05 8.37
CA ILE A 54 3.10 3.16 9.31
C ILE A 54 4.22 4.18 9.15
N GLY A 55 5.48 3.75 9.13
CA GLY A 55 6.62 4.63 8.89
C GLY A 55 6.52 5.40 7.57
N LEU A 56 6.12 4.71 6.49
CA LEU A 56 5.93 5.32 5.17
C LEU A 56 4.80 6.36 5.16
N GLY A 57 3.66 6.03 5.77
CA GLY A 57 2.51 6.93 5.87
C GLY A 57 2.78 8.16 6.73
N VAL A 58 3.48 8.00 7.87
CA VAL A 58 3.95 9.12 8.71
C VAL A 58 4.89 10.03 7.93
N ALA A 59 5.85 9.46 7.19
CA ALA A 59 6.81 10.24 6.41
C ALA A 59 6.16 11.13 5.34
N CYS A 60 4.95 10.79 4.87
CA CYS A 60 4.20 11.57 3.89
C CYS A 60 2.91 12.20 4.46
N TRP A 61 2.81 12.32 5.79
CA TRP A 61 1.63 12.90 6.45
C TRP A 61 1.59 14.43 6.39
N GLU A 62 2.77 15.07 6.44
CA GLU A 62 2.89 16.52 6.39
C GLU A 62 2.42 17.10 5.03
N SER A 63 1.96 18.35 5.05
CA SER A 63 1.53 19.08 3.85
C SER A 63 2.38 20.35 3.69
N PRO A 64 3.21 20.46 2.63
CA PRO A 64 3.34 19.51 1.52
C PRO A 64 4.25 18.32 1.85
N CYS A 65 3.84 17.10 1.48
CA CYS A 65 4.67 15.91 1.62
C CYS A 65 5.98 16.06 0.82
N ALA A 66 7.11 15.76 1.47
CA ALA A 66 8.44 15.92 0.90
C ALA A 66 8.65 15.02 -0.33
N LEU A 67 9.42 15.48 -1.31
CA LEU A 67 9.64 14.75 -2.57
C LEU A 67 10.18 13.32 -2.38
N PRO A 68 11.15 13.03 -1.48
CA PRO A 68 11.59 11.67 -1.23
C PRO A 68 10.47 10.77 -0.71
N ALA A 69 9.62 11.28 0.19
CA ALA A 69 8.48 10.53 0.74
C ALA A 69 7.42 10.25 -0.34
N LYS A 70 7.14 11.23 -1.22
CA LYS A 70 6.26 11.01 -2.40
C LYS A 70 6.77 9.90 -3.30
N ARG A 71 8.08 9.86 -3.57
CA ARG A 71 8.70 8.81 -4.39
C ARG A 71 8.63 7.45 -3.70
N GLY A 72 8.88 7.40 -2.39
CA GLY A 72 8.71 6.18 -1.60
C GLY A 72 7.28 5.62 -1.69
N LEU A 73 6.28 6.50 -1.52
CA LEU A 73 4.87 6.12 -1.59
C LEU A 73 4.47 5.62 -2.99
N LEU A 74 5.00 6.23 -4.06
CA LEU A 74 4.83 5.77 -5.43
C LEU A 74 5.46 4.40 -5.67
N VAL A 75 6.72 4.21 -5.27
CA VAL A 75 7.44 2.93 -5.44
C VAL A 75 6.69 1.83 -4.71
N TYR A 76 6.28 2.10 -3.48
CA TYR A 76 5.50 1.17 -2.69
C TYR A 76 4.16 0.82 -3.36
N ASN A 77 3.34 1.80 -3.72
CA ASN A 77 2.04 1.54 -4.35
C ASN A 77 2.18 0.78 -5.68
N SER A 78 3.19 1.12 -6.48
CA SER A 78 3.42 0.44 -7.76
C SER A 78 3.88 -1.01 -7.56
N SER A 79 4.81 -1.24 -6.64
CA SER A 79 5.31 -2.60 -6.34
C SER A 79 4.26 -3.47 -5.66
N ALA A 80 3.48 -2.91 -4.72
CA ALA A 80 2.36 -3.59 -4.09
C ALA A 80 1.29 -3.98 -5.12
N ALA A 81 0.94 -3.08 -6.05
CA ALA A 81 0.01 -3.40 -7.13
C ALA A 81 0.48 -4.58 -7.97
N VAL A 82 1.74 -4.55 -8.44
CA VAL A 82 2.33 -5.64 -9.24
C VAL A 82 2.33 -6.95 -8.45
N PHE A 83 2.78 -6.92 -7.19
CA PHE A 83 2.82 -8.09 -6.34
C PHE A 83 1.43 -8.70 -6.11
N LEU A 84 0.42 -7.87 -5.79
CA LEU A 84 -0.93 -8.34 -5.55
C LEU A 84 -1.64 -8.83 -6.81
N ILE A 85 -1.34 -8.28 -7.99
CA ILE A 85 -1.82 -8.82 -9.27
C ILE A 85 -1.25 -10.23 -9.51
N ILE A 86 0.06 -10.38 -9.30
CA ILE A 86 0.73 -11.69 -9.41
C ILE A 86 0.13 -12.67 -8.39
N LEU A 87 -0.04 -12.25 -7.13
CA LEU A 87 -0.66 -13.07 -6.09
C LEU A 87 -2.10 -13.44 -6.45
N GLY A 88 -2.89 -12.48 -6.93
CA GLY A 88 -4.30 -12.65 -7.33
C GLY A 88 -4.52 -13.67 -8.45
N SER A 89 -3.47 -13.96 -9.22
CA SER A 89 -3.48 -14.98 -10.29
C SER A 89 -3.09 -16.39 -9.81
N GLN A 90 -2.73 -16.56 -8.54
CA GLN A 90 -2.27 -17.84 -7.98
C GLN A 90 -3.32 -18.46 -7.06
N GLU A 91 -3.26 -19.79 -6.89
CA GLU A 91 -4.11 -20.52 -5.93
C GLU A 91 -3.87 -20.10 -4.47
N LEU A 92 -2.69 -19.53 -4.19
CA LEU A 92 -2.33 -18.96 -2.90
C LEU A 92 -3.15 -17.69 -2.57
N SER A 93 -3.87 -17.09 -3.51
CA SER A 93 -4.64 -15.87 -3.29
C SER A 93 -5.82 -16.07 -2.34
N GLY A 94 -5.97 -15.19 -1.34
CA GLY A 94 -7.20 -15.06 -0.56
C GLY A 94 -8.38 -14.43 -1.32
N GLY A 95 -8.24 -14.21 -2.63
CA GLY A 95 -9.33 -13.84 -3.53
C GLY A 95 -9.66 -12.35 -3.50
N ALA A 96 -10.87 -11.99 -3.06
CA ALA A 96 -11.43 -10.66 -3.25
C ALA A 96 -10.61 -9.53 -2.60
N ALA A 97 -10.04 -9.77 -1.41
CA ALA A 97 -9.24 -8.77 -0.71
C ALA A 97 -7.92 -8.46 -1.44
N VAL A 98 -7.29 -9.48 -2.03
CA VAL A 98 -6.07 -9.32 -2.84
C VAL A 98 -6.36 -8.44 -4.05
N TRP A 99 -7.45 -8.72 -4.77
CA TRP A 99 -7.86 -7.93 -5.93
C TRP A 99 -8.27 -6.50 -5.56
N ALA A 100 -8.99 -6.31 -4.44
CA ALA A 100 -9.33 -4.98 -3.96
C ALA A 100 -8.07 -4.16 -3.64
N GLY A 101 -7.12 -4.75 -2.91
CA GLY A 101 -5.82 -4.12 -2.63
C GLY A 101 -5.05 -3.80 -3.92
N ALA A 102 -4.98 -4.74 -4.87
CA ALA A 102 -4.32 -4.56 -6.16
C ALA A 102 -4.88 -3.34 -6.92
N LEU A 103 -6.21 -3.22 -7.02
CA LEU A 103 -6.86 -2.13 -7.74
C LEU A 103 -6.64 -0.77 -7.05
N ILE A 104 -6.71 -0.72 -5.72
CA ILE A 104 -6.45 0.50 -4.95
C ILE A 104 -5.02 0.98 -5.19
N HIS A 105 -4.03 0.11 -5.02
CA HIS A 105 -2.63 0.46 -5.21
C HIS A 105 -2.31 0.82 -6.67
N LEU A 106 -2.90 0.11 -7.63
CA LEU A 106 -2.72 0.40 -9.06
C LEU A 106 -3.27 1.80 -9.40
N ALA A 107 -4.47 2.13 -8.91
CA ALA A 107 -5.08 3.43 -9.15
C ALA A 107 -4.26 4.56 -8.50
N LEU A 108 -3.85 4.41 -7.24
CA LEU A 108 -3.02 5.41 -6.55
C LEU A 108 -1.66 5.58 -7.24
N GLY A 109 -0.98 4.49 -7.57
CA GLY A 109 0.30 4.50 -8.29
C GLY A 109 0.19 5.19 -9.66
N ALA A 110 -0.82 4.84 -10.46
CA ALA A 110 -1.05 5.47 -11.76
C ALA A 110 -1.30 6.98 -11.65
N LEU A 111 -2.09 7.42 -10.66
CA LEU A 111 -2.33 8.84 -10.40
C LEU A 111 -1.04 9.57 -9.98
N MET A 112 -0.20 8.96 -9.14
CA MET A 112 1.08 9.52 -8.72
C MET A 112 2.09 9.62 -9.89
N ILE A 113 2.12 8.63 -10.79
CA ILE A 113 2.95 8.69 -12.01
C ILE A 113 2.52 9.88 -12.86
N ARG A 114 1.21 10.08 -13.08
CA ARG A 114 0.69 11.22 -13.84
C ARG A 114 1.05 12.55 -13.18
N ASP A 115 0.95 12.65 -11.85
CA ASP A 115 1.33 13.85 -11.11
C ASP A 115 2.83 14.16 -11.28
N GLN A 116 3.73 13.20 -11.06
CA GLN A 116 5.17 13.41 -11.13
C GLN A 116 5.68 13.66 -12.55
N THR A 117 5.09 13.01 -13.56
CA THR A 117 5.46 13.24 -14.97
C THR A 117 4.98 14.61 -15.46
N SER A 118 3.82 15.10 -15.01
CA SER A 118 3.35 16.46 -15.33
C SER A 118 4.26 17.57 -14.78
N HIS A 119 5.06 17.27 -13.75
CA HIS A 119 6.05 18.17 -13.17
C HIS A 119 7.42 18.09 -13.86
N ALA A 120 7.74 16.99 -14.52
CA ALA A 120 9.01 16.87 -15.25
C ALA A 120 8.95 17.58 -16.63
N SER A 121 7.75 17.87 -17.12
CA SER A 121 7.50 18.45 -18.44
C SER A 121 7.19 19.96 -18.45
N GLY A 122 7.22 20.63 -17.29
CA GLY A 122 6.94 22.07 -17.16
C GLY A 122 7.99 22.76 -16.30
#